data_AF-A0A7J5WB90-F1
#
_entry.id   AF-A0A7J5WB90-F1
#
_cell.length_a   1.000
_cell.length_b   1.000
_cell.length_c   1.000
_cell.angle_alpha   90.00
_cell.angle_beta   90.00
_cell.angle_gamma   90.00
#
_symmetry.space_group_name_H-M   'P 1'
#
loop_
_entity.id
_entity.type
_entity.pdbx_description
1 polymer ?
#
loop_
_entity_poly.entity_id
_entity_poly.type
_entity_poly.pdbx_seq_one_letter_code
_entity_poly.pdbx_strand_id
1 'polypeptide(L)'
;MLVSQTLERAGVTATLSGGGAVSVYSDNEYQSHDLDFVSSERLKTIGDAIMPLGFRRVGKARQFEHPDTQWYVEFPPGPLAFGETVIASDEAPVLETEYGLLRIITPTHCVMDRIAAYVYWQDNQSLNQAAMVANRQNVDWLALYEWAKRDGIDTVIIDKLKATVT
;
A
#
# COMPACT_ATOMS: atom_id res chain seq x y z
N MET A 1 -3.70 1.36 14.25
CA MET A 1 -4.98 0.88 13.65
C MET A 1 -5.32 -0.51 14.20
N LEU A 2 -6.59 -0.83 14.46
CA LEU A 2 -7.04 -2.09 15.10
C LEU A 2 -6.76 -3.35 14.24
N VAL A 3 -6.96 -3.26 12.92
CA VAL A 3 -6.76 -4.38 11.99
C VAL A 3 -5.29 -4.83 11.95
N SER A 4 -4.34 -3.93 11.69
CA SER A 4 -2.90 -4.28 11.59
C SER A 4 -2.37 -4.88 12.90
N GLN A 5 -2.73 -4.33 14.06
CA GLN A 5 -2.34 -4.92 15.35
C GLN A 5 -2.93 -6.31 15.57
N THR A 6 -4.17 -6.53 15.15
CA THR A 6 -4.82 -7.84 15.31
C THR A 6 -4.14 -8.88 14.42
N LEU A 7 -3.79 -8.51 13.18
CA LEU A 7 -3.02 -9.35 12.27
C LEU A 7 -1.65 -9.68 12.86
N GLU A 8 -0.90 -8.68 13.33
CA GLU A 8 0.42 -8.89 13.96
C GLU A 8 0.32 -9.80 15.19
N ARG A 9 -0.67 -9.59 16.08
CA ARG A 9 -0.88 -10.46 17.25
C ARG A 9 -1.24 -11.90 16.90
N ALA A 10 -1.88 -12.11 15.74
CA ALA A 10 -2.19 -13.42 15.21
C ALA A 10 -1.03 -14.06 14.43
N GLY A 11 0.13 -13.39 14.34
CA GLY A 11 1.27 -13.84 13.54
C GLY A 11 1.02 -13.76 12.04
N VAL A 12 0.07 -12.92 11.60
CA VAL A 12 -0.27 -12.70 10.19
C VAL A 12 0.49 -11.49 9.69
N THR A 13 1.53 -11.72 8.90
CA THR A 13 2.27 -10.63 8.26
C THR A 13 1.46 -10.07 7.09
N ALA A 14 1.10 -8.79 7.20
CA ALA A 14 0.36 -8.08 6.17
C ALA A 14 0.81 -6.62 6.12
N THR A 15 1.12 -6.12 4.92
CA THR A 15 1.70 -4.78 4.72
C THR A 15 0.69 -3.88 4.02
N LEU A 16 0.37 -2.74 4.62
CA LEU A 16 -0.49 -1.73 3.99
C LEU A 16 0.21 -1.17 2.75
N SER A 17 -0.46 -1.24 1.61
CA SER A 17 -0.04 -0.71 0.31
C SER A 17 -1.18 0.14 -0.27
N GLY A 18 -1.11 0.41 -1.58
CA GLY A 18 -2.24 0.95 -2.32
C GLY A 18 -2.64 2.37 -1.89
N GLY A 19 -3.92 2.69 -2.10
CA GLY A 19 -4.47 4.00 -1.74
C GLY A 19 -4.45 4.27 -0.23
N GLY A 20 -4.50 3.22 0.61
CA GLY A 20 -4.35 3.35 2.06
C GLY A 20 -2.98 3.90 2.45
N ALA A 21 -1.90 3.42 1.81
CA ALA A 21 -0.56 3.96 2.03
C ALA A 21 -0.43 5.42 1.53
N VAL A 22 -1.06 5.75 0.39
CA VAL A 22 -1.14 7.14 -0.08
C VAL A 22 -1.83 8.03 0.95
N SER A 23 -2.93 7.56 1.55
CA SER A 23 -3.69 8.34 2.54
C SER A 23 -2.83 8.69 3.75
N VAL A 24 -2.05 7.72 4.23
CA VAL A 24 -1.08 7.92 5.32
C VAL A 24 0.01 8.90 4.90
N TYR A 25 0.61 8.73 3.72
CA TYR A 25 1.77 9.53 3.31
C TYR A 25 1.45 10.89 2.70
N SER A 26 0.19 11.14 2.34
CA SER A 26 -0.26 12.43 1.82
C SER A 26 -0.96 13.29 2.88
N ASP A 27 -0.93 12.88 4.16
CA ASP A 27 -1.70 13.51 5.24
C ASP A 27 -3.19 13.67 4.89
N ASN A 28 -3.76 12.65 4.24
CA ASN A 28 -5.11 12.62 3.70
C ASN A 28 -5.44 13.69 2.63
N GLU A 29 -4.46 14.26 1.90
CA GLU A 29 -4.78 15.00 0.67
C GLU A 29 -5.53 14.10 -0.31
N TYR A 30 -5.12 12.84 -0.38
CA TYR A 30 -5.93 11.76 -0.93
C TYR A 30 -6.44 10.88 0.20
N GLN A 31 -7.71 10.48 0.13
CA GLN A 31 -8.31 9.55 1.09
C GLN A 31 -8.85 8.33 0.35
N SER A 32 -8.29 7.15 0.64
CA SER A 32 -8.80 5.88 0.12
C SER A 32 -10.13 5.51 0.80
N HIS A 33 -10.95 4.77 0.08
CA HIS A 33 -12.22 4.23 0.58
C HIS A 33 -12.14 2.74 0.96
N ASP A 34 -10.94 2.17 0.88
CA ASP A 34 -10.57 0.80 1.16
C ASP A 34 -9.16 0.75 1.77
N LEU A 35 -8.81 -0.41 2.34
CA LEU A 35 -7.48 -0.68 2.86
C LEU A 35 -6.91 -1.96 2.24
N ASP A 36 -5.81 -1.82 1.50
CA ASP A 36 -5.12 -2.93 0.86
C ASP A 36 -3.94 -3.43 1.72
N PHE A 37 -4.07 -4.62 2.29
CA PHE A 37 -3.00 -5.30 3.01
C PHE A 37 -2.44 -6.46 2.18
N VAL A 38 -1.28 -6.27 1.55
CA VAL A 38 -0.63 -7.35 0.81
C VAL A 38 -0.16 -8.41 1.80
N SER A 39 -0.56 -9.67 1.59
CA SER A 39 -0.17 -10.78 2.45
C SER A 39 -0.08 -12.12 1.70
N SER A 40 1.01 -12.85 1.97
CA SER A 40 1.22 -14.22 1.50
C SER A 40 0.51 -15.27 2.36
N GLU A 41 -0.10 -14.86 3.48
CA GLU A 41 -0.80 -15.77 4.38
C GLU A 41 -2.03 -16.40 3.73
N ARG A 42 -2.40 -17.60 4.18
CA ARG A 42 -3.60 -18.25 3.67
C ARG A 42 -4.83 -17.42 4.05
N LEU A 43 -5.80 -17.34 3.13
CA LEU A 43 -7.05 -16.62 3.38
C LEU A 43 -7.79 -17.08 4.64
N LYS A 44 -7.71 -18.38 4.97
CA LYS A 44 -8.25 -18.89 6.22
C LYS A 44 -7.56 -18.26 7.44
N THR A 45 -6.23 -18.20 7.45
CA THR A 45 -5.44 -17.60 8.53
C THR A 45 -5.80 -16.13 8.73
N ILE A 46 -5.92 -15.37 7.64
CA ILE A 46 -6.35 -13.96 7.69
C ILE A 46 -7.77 -13.83 8.23
N GLY A 47 -8.69 -14.64 7.72
CA GLY A 47 -10.08 -14.66 8.18
C GLY A 47 -10.20 -14.96 9.67
N ASP A 48 -9.51 -16.01 10.14
CA ASP A 48 -9.49 -16.39 11.55
C ASP A 48 -8.97 -15.24 12.45
N ALA A 49 -8.05 -14.40 11.95
CA ALA A 49 -7.50 -13.26 12.69
C ALA A 49 -8.47 -12.07 12.77
N ILE A 50 -9.16 -11.70 11.69
CA ILE A 50 -9.96 -10.46 11.63
C ILE A 50 -11.46 -10.64 11.86
N MET A 51 -12.00 -11.85 11.67
CA MET A 51 -13.42 -12.13 11.95
C MET A 51 -13.83 -11.86 13.41
N PRO A 52 -12.99 -12.09 14.44
CA PRO A 52 -13.29 -11.71 15.82
C PRO A 52 -13.51 -10.20 16.03
N LEU A 53 -13.01 -9.35 15.12
CA LEU A 53 -13.26 -7.91 15.13
C LEU A 53 -14.61 -7.54 14.49
N GLY A 54 -15.42 -8.52 14.06
CA GLY A 54 -16.71 -8.29 13.41
C GLY A 54 -16.66 -8.26 11.89
N PHE A 55 -15.47 -8.37 11.28
CA PHE A 55 -15.33 -8.44 9.82
C PHE A 55 -15.93 -9.73 9.26
N ARG A 56 -16.51 -9.62 8.06
CA ARG A 56 -17.10 -10.75 7.33
C ARG A 56 -16.52 -10.78 5.94
N ARG A 57 -16.26 -11.99 5.45
CA ARG A 57 -15.75 -12.17 4.09
C ARG A 57 -16.84 -11.87 3.07
N VAL A 58 -16.47 -11.13 2.03
CA VAL A 58 -17.34 -10.81 0.89
C VAL A 58 -16.99 -11.71 -0.28
N GLY A 59 -17.97 -12.51 -0.73
CA GLY A 59 -17.82 -13.38 -1.90
C GLY A 59 -16.66 -14.38 -1.81
N LYS A 60 -15.99 -14.59 -2.95
CA LYS A 60 -14.84 -15.52 -3.07
C LYS A 60 -13.48 -14.82 -3.02
N ALA A 61 -13.45 -13.48 -3.08
CA ALA A 61 -12.22 -12.70 -3.02
C ALA A 61 -11.58 -12.72 -1.61
N ARG A 62 -10.40 -12.11 -1.48
CA ARG A 62 -9.75 -11.83 -0.20
C ARG A 62 -10.20 -10.47 0.34
N GLN A 63 -11.50 -10.21 0.27
CA GLN A 63 -12.14 -8.95 0.64
C GLN A 63 -13.04 -9.17 1.87
N PHE A 64 -13.03 -8.21 2.78
CA PHE A 64 -13.77 -8.25 4.03
C PHE A 64 -14.48 -6.91 4.28
N GLU A 65 -15.69 -6.98 4.81
CA GLU A 65 -16.51 -5.83 5.20
C GLU A 65 -16.84 -5.88 6.69
N HIS A 66 -17.20 -4.73 7.27
CA HIS A 66 -17.68 -4.65 8.65
C HIS A 66 -18.94 -3.78 8.68
N PRO A 67 -20.01 -4.17 9.41
CA PRO A 67 -21.30 -3.45 9.37
C PRO A 67 -21.21 -1.99 9.86
N ASP A 68 -20.25 -1.68 10.74
CA ASP A 68 -20.08 -0.35 11.32
C ASP A 68 -19.14 0.58 10.52
N THR A 69 -18.69 0.16 9.32
CA THR A 69 -17.91 1.03 8.42
C THR A 69 -18.27 0.78 6.97
N GLN A 70 -18.16 1.82 6.14
CA GLN A 70 -18.34 1.73 4.69
C GLN A 70 -17.07 1.24 3.96
N TRP A 71 -15.94 1.12 4.66
CA TRP A 71 -14.66 0.77 4.05
C TRP A 71 -14.44 -0.74 4.00
N TYR A 72 -13.96 -1.20 2.85
CA TYR A 72 -13.53 -2.58 2.68
C TYR A 72 -12.08 -2.76 3.16
N VAL A 73 -11.77 -3.96 3.64
CA VAL A 73 -10.39 -4.40 3.87
C VAL A 73 -10.08 -5.52 2.91
N GLU A 74 -9.08 -5.31 2.07
CA GLU A 74 -8.66 -6.24 1.04
C GLU A 74 -7.29 -6.82 1.36
N PHE A 75 -7.08 -8.07 0.98
CA PHE A 75 -5.81 -8.77 1.15
C PHE A 75 -5.28 -9.31 -0.18
N PRO A 76 -4.77 -8.44 -1.09
CA PRO A 76 -4.11 -8.91 -2.30
C PRO A 76 -3.02 -9.96 -1.99
N PRO A 77 -2.90 -11.02 -2.81
CA PRO A 77 -1.86 -12.02 -2.62
C PRO A 77 -0.47 -11.44 -2.84
N GLY A 78 0.43 -11.83 -1.92
CA GLY A 78 1.85 -11.56 -2.06
C GLY A 78 2.51 -12.38 -3.18
N PRO A 79 3.80 -12.12 -3.44
CA PRO A 79 4.67 -11.24 -2.65
C PRO A 79 4.37 -9.75 -2.84
N LEU A 80 4.79 -8.91 -1.89
CA LEU A 80 4.74 -7.47 -2.03
C LEU A 80 5.75 -7.05 -3.10
N ALA A 81 5.27 -6.54 -4.23
CA ALA A 81 6.13 -6.22 -5.35
C ALA A 81 5.68 -4.99 -6.14
N PHE A 82 6.67 -4.29 -6.69
CA PHE A 82 6.51 -3.16 -7.60
C PHE A 82 7.31 -3.47 -8.86
N GLY A 83 6.63 -4.11 -9.82
CA GLY A 83 7.25 -4.76 -10.98
C GLY A 83 8.28 -5.82 -10.57
N GLU A 84 9.56 -5.65 -10.91
CA GLU A 84 10.62 -6.61 -10.53
C GLU A 84 11.15 -6.40 -9.10
N THR A 85 10.77 -5.30 -8.44
CA THR A 85 11.13 -5.04 -7.03
C THR A 85 10.26 -5.88 -6.12
N VAL A 86 10.79 -6.96 -5.54
CA VAL A 86 10.09 -7.74 -4.50
C VAL A 86 10.63 -7.34 -3.13
N ILE A 87 9.71 -7.01 -2.21
CA ILE A 87 10.03 -6.66 -0.83
C ILE A 87 9.61 -7.82 0.06
N ALA A 88 10.53 -8.32 0.88
CA ALA A 88 10.18 -9.33 1.87
C ALA A 88 9.26 -8.69 2.92
N SER A 89 8.22 -9.40 3.34
CA SER A 89 7.18 -8.81 4.18
C SER A 89 7.71 -8.36 5.56
N ASP A 90 8.80 -8.94 6.03
CA ASP A 90 9.54 -8.59 7.26
C ASP A 90 10.46 -7.37 7.10
N GLU A 91 10.84 -7.01 5.86
CA GLU A 91 11.61 -5.79 5.54
C GLU A 91 10.72 -4.54 5.46
N ALA A 92 9.40 -4.71 5.36
CA ALA A 92 8.46 -3.59 5.36
C ALA A 92 8.49 -2.86 6.72
N PRO A 93 8.61 -1.52 6.75
CA PRO A 93 8.67 -0.77 7.99
C PRO A 93 7.36 -0.85 8.78
N VAL A 94 7.48 -0.61 10.10
CA VAL A 94 6.36 -0.48 11.01
C VAL A 94 6.31 0.97 11.52
N LEU A 95 5.17 1.62 11.30
CA LEU A 95 4.90 2.97 11.77
C LEU A 95 4.11 2.91 13.09
N GLU A 96 4.55 3.67 14.08
CA GLU A 96 3.80 3.87 15.33
C GLU A 96 2.76 4.98 15.11
N THR A 97 1.47 4.63 15.24
CA THR A 97 0.37 5.61 15.23
C THR A 97 -0.23 5.74 16.63
N GLU A 98 -1.00 6.81 16.88
CA GLU A 98 -1.82 6.92 18.10
C GLU A 98 -2.81 5.74 18.25
N TYR A 99 -3.16 5.09 17.15
CA TYR A 99 -4.03 3.93 17.12
C TYR A 99 -3.27 2.60 17.19
N GLY A 100 -1.94 2.61 17.38
CA GLY A 100 -1.03 1.46 17.46
C GLY A 100 -0.21 1.18 16.20
N LEU A 101 0.47 0.04 16.16
CA LEU A 101 1.42 -0.30 15.09
C LEU A 101 0.74 -0.51 13.73
N LEU A 102 1.41 -0.08 12.66
CA LEU A 102 0.99 -0.25 11.28
C LEU A 102 2.19 -0.67 10.42
N ARG A 103 2.18 -1.90 9.91
CA ARG A 103 3.12 -2.32 8.86
C ARG A 103 2.68 -1.74 7.52
N ILE A 104 3.56 -1.00 6.86
CA ILE A 104 3.26 -0.21 5.66
C ILE A 104 4.47 -0.20 4.72
N ILE A 105 4.24 -0.06 3.42
CA ILE A 105 5.31 0.17 2.43
C ILE A 105 6.03 1.50 2.71
N THR A 106 7.26 1.72 2.23
CA THR A 106 7.93 3.03 2.38
C THR A 106 7.28 4.10 1.46
N PRO A 107 7.52 5.41 1.67
CA PRO A 107 7.10 6.43 0.71
C PRO A 107 7.63 6.18 -0.71
N THR A 108 8.88 5.74 -0.85
CA THR A 108 9.47 5.36 -2.14
C THR A 108 8.70 4.22 -2.80
N HIS A 109 8.40 3.15 -2.05
CA HIS A 109 7.59 2.04 -2.55
C HIS A 109 6.17 2.48 -2.92
N CYS A 110 5.58 3.39 -2.15
CA CYS A 110 4.28 3.97 -2.47
C CYS A 110 4.31 4.73 -3.80
N VAL A 111 5.35 5.53 -4.06
CA VAL A 111 5.53 6.20 -5.35
C VAL A 111 5.74 5.18 -6.48
N MET A 112 6.53 4.12 -6.27
CA MET A 112 6.69 3.03 -7.26
C MET A 112 5.35 2.38 -7.61
N ASP A 113 4.55 2.03 -6.60
CA ASP A 113 3.23 1.43 -6.75
C ASP A 113 2.29 2.31 -7.58
N ARG A 114 2.26 3.60 -7.28
CA ARG A 114 1.44 4.59 -7.98
C ARG A 114 1.90 4.83 -9.42
N ILE A 115 3.21 4.89 -9.67
CA ILE A 115 3.74 4.99 -11.04
C ILE A 115 3.41 3.71 -11.83
N ALA A 116 3.54 2.53 -11.23
CA ALA A 116 3.20 1.27 -11.86
C ALA A 116 1.72 1.22 -12.26
N ALA A 117 0.81 1.61 -11.37
CA ALA A 117 -0.63 1.70 -11.66
C ALA A 117 -0.91 2.66 -12.84
N TYR A 118 -0.25 3.82 -12.88
CA TYR A 118 -0.34 4.75 -14.00
C TYR A 118 0.14 4.11 -15.32
N VAL A 119 1.30 3.47 -15.33
CA VAL A 119 1.91 2.91 -16.54
C VAL A 119 1.10 1.74 -17.08
N TYR A 120 0.74 0.77 -16.23
CA TYR A 120 0.12 -0.48 -16.66
C TYR A 120 -1.38 -0.38 -16.84
N TRP A 121 -2.06 0.53 -16.11
CA TRP A 121 -3.52 0.66 -16.14
C TRP A 121 -4.00 2.01 -16.65
N GLN A 122 -3.10 2.90 -17.09
CA GLN A 122 -3.42 4.25 -17.56
C GLN A 122 -4.20 5.08 -16.51
N ASP A 123 -3.97 4.78 -15.23
CA ASP A 123 -4.62 5.47 -14.12
C ASP A 123 -3.92 6.80 -13.82
N ASN A 124 -4.42 7.87 -14.43
CA ASN A 124 -3.91 9.23 -14.22
C ASN A 124 -4.03 9.69 -12.74
N GLN A 125 -4.99 9.16 -11.98
CA GLN A 125 -5.15 9.52 -10.58
C GLN A 125 -3.96 9.02 -9.75
N SER A 126 -3.47 7.81 -10.05
CA SER A 126 -2.29 7.28 -9.38
C SER A 126 -1.05 8.16 -9.57
N LEU A 127 -0.86 8.78 -10.75
CA LEU A 127 0.26 9.73 -10.93
C LEU A 127 0.12 10.98 -10.05
N ASN A 128 -1.10 11.50 -9.88
CA ASN A 128 -1.36 12.60 -8.95
C ASN A 128 -1.09 12.16 -7.50
N GLN A 129 -1.50 10.96 -7.11
CA GLN A 129 -1.23 10.39 -5.79
C GLN A 129 0.29 10.27 -5.53
N ALA A 130 1.06 9.83 -6.52
CA ALA A 130 2.52 9.81 -6.43
C ALA A 130 3.09 11.20 -6.13
N ALA A 131 2.57 12.25 -6.79
CA ALA A 131 3.00 13.63 -6.56
C ALA A 131 2.62 14.13 -5.16
N MET A 132 1.43 13.79 -4.67
CA MET A 132 0.97 14.14 -3.32
C MET A 132 1.88 13.55 -2.23
N VAL A 133 2.27 12.28 -2.40
CA VAL A 133 3.21 11.59 -1.51
C VAL A 133 4.60 12.22 -1.60
N ALA A 134 5.11 12.42 -2.81
CA ALA A 134 6.46 12.93 -3.02
C ALA A 134 6.65 14.39 -2.55
N ASN A 135 5.57 15.19 -2.50
CA ASN A 135 5.58 16.54 -1.95
C ASN A 135 5.65 16.59 -0.40
N ARG A 136 5.27 15.51 0.29
CA ARG A 136 5.19 15.48 1.76
C ARG A 136 6.20 14.58 2.43
N GLN A 137 6.69 13.58 1.70
CA GLN A 137 7.60 12.59 2.22
C GLN A 137 8.97 12.71 1.59
N ASN A 138 10.00 12.29 2.32
CA ASN A 138 11.32 12.11 1.74
C ASN A 138 11.32 10.84 0.87
N VAL A 139 11.47 11.02 -0.44
CA VAL A 139 11.46 9.93 -1.42
C VAL A 139 12.86 9.75 -2.00
N ASP A 140 13.30 8.50 -2.13
CA ASP A 140 14.58 8.18 -2.77
C ASP A 140 14.43 8.22 -4.30
N TRP A 141 14.75 9.39 -4.87
CA TRP A 141 14.72 9.59 -6.31
C TRP A 141 15.69 8.69 -7.07
N LEU A 142 16.87 8.40 -6.51
CA LEU A 142 17.85 7.54 -7.19
C LEU A 142 17.28 6.13 -7.31
N ALA A 143 16.72 5.59 -6.22
CA ALA A 143 16.06 4.29 -6.22
C ALA A 143 14.90 4.22 -7.23
N LEU A 144 14.11 5.30 -7.35
CA LEU A 144 13.04 5.38 -8.36
C LEU A 144 13.59 5.30 -9.79
N TYR A 145 14.66 6.04 -10.12
CA TYR A 145 15.26 5.99 -11.46
C TYR A 145 15.85 4.61 -11.78
N GLU A 146 16.52 3.98 -10.81
CA GLU A 146 17.09 2.64 -10.98
C GLU A 146 15.99 1.60 -11.19
N TRP A 147 14.93 1.67 -10.37
CA TRP A 147 13.76 0.82 -10.52
C TRP A 147 13.09 0.99 -11.89
N ALA A 148 12.79 2.22 -12.31
CA ALA A 148 12.12 2.45 -13.59
C ALA A 148 12.94 1.94 -14.77
N LYS A 149 14.26 2.13 -14.76
CA LYS A 149 15.15 1.59 -15.81
C LYS A 149 15.11 0.08 -15.88
N ARG A 150 15.14 -0.60 -14.73
CA ARG A 150 15.06 -2.06 -14.66
C ARG A 150 13.72 -2.56 -15.20
N ASP A 151 12.63 -1.92 -14.82
CA ASP A 151 11.26 -2.35 -15.14
C ASP A 151 10.79 -1.85 -16.53
N GLY A 152 11.66 -1.20 -17.30
CA GLY A 152 11.36 -0.68 -18.64
C GLY A 152 10.38 0.50 -18.64
N ILE A 153 10.27 1.21 -17.53
CA ILE A 153 9.45 2.42 -17.36
C ILE A 153 10.23 3.63 -17.84
N ASP A 154 9.59 4.48 -18.65
CA ASP A 154 10.19 5.72 -19.15
C ASP A 154 10.51 6.68 -17.98
N THR A 155 11.79 6.99 -17.80
CA THR A 155 12.28 7.86 -16.73
C THR A 155 11.76 9.29 -16.86
N VAL A 156 11.25 9.70 -18.03
CA VAL A 156 10.57 10.99 -18.22
C VAL A 156 9.37 11.13 -17.28
N ILE A 157 8.73 10.03 -16.87
CA ILE A 157 7.64 10.05 -15.88
C ILE A 157 8.18 10.51 -14.52
N ILE A 158 9.36 10.00 -14.12
CA ILE A 158 10.01 10.39 -12.87
C ILE A 158 10.48 11.84 -12.95
N ASP A 159 11.03 12.28 -14.09
CA ASP A 159 11.45 13.68 -14.28
C ASP A 159 10.26 14.64 -14.11
N LYS A 160 9.12 14.32 -14.73
CA LYS A 160 7.88 15.09 -14.59
C LYS A 160 7.39 15.11 -13.16
N LEU A 161 7.37 13.95 -12.49
CA LEU A 161 6.97 13.84 -11.10
C LEU A 161 7.88 14.67 -10.18
N LYS A 162 9.19 14.58 -10.36
CA LYS A 162 10.17 15.32 -9.56
C LYS A 162 10.04 16.83 -9.75
N ALA A 163 9.67 17.28 -10.95
CA ALA A 163 9.45 18.69 -11.24
C ALA A 163 8.19 19.28 -10.57
N THR A 164 7.25 18.45 -10.09
CA THR A 164 6.08 18.91 -9.33
C THR A 164 6.30 18.94 -7.82
N VAL A 165 7.48 18.53 -7.35
CA VAL A 165 7.83 18.52 -5.92
C VAL A 165 8.57 19.80 -5.57
N THR A 166 7.98 20.60 -4.66
CA THR A 166 8.53 21.87 -4.16
C THR A 166 9.34 21.72 -2.88
#